data_AF-A0A0S8IWT3-F1
#
_entry.id   AF-A0A0S8IWT3-F1
#
_cell.length_a   1.000
_cell.length_b   1.000
_cell.length_c   1.000
_cell.angle_alpha   90.00
_cell.angle_beta   90.00
_cell.angle_gamma   90.00
#
_symmetry.space_group_name_H-M   'P 1'
#
loop_
_entity.id
_entity.type
_entity.pdbx_description
1 polymer ?
#
loop_
_entity_poly.entity_id
_entity_poly.type
_entity_poly.pdbx_seq_one_letter_code
_entity_poly.pdbx_strand_id
1 'polypeptide(L)'
;LAWFSSRGPSYDGRTKPEICARGVSTRCADPYNLAGYTYASGTSLSTPLIGGCAALILSAHPEWGPMQVREAMMMTASQASSPDNDYGWGIPDIWAAIQYSFYLTGDVTNNGVINVADIVYLIDYLFKGGPSPNPLYLGDVDCNENIESGDVVYLINYLFRGGPEPCTH
;
A
#
# COMPACT_ATOMS: atom_id res chain seq x y z
N LEU A 1 -13.84 6.55 21.15
CA LEU A 1 -14.68 7.00 20.03
C LEU A 1 -15.17 8.42 20.31
N ALA A 2 -14.86 9.37 19.43
CA ALA A 2 -15.31 10.76 19.57
C ALA A 2 -16.63 10.98 18.81
N TRP A 3 -17.56 11.73 19.40
CA TRP A 3 -18.95 11.84 18.95
C TRP A 3 -19.16 12.49 17.56
N PHE A 4 -18.13 13.10 17.00
CA PHE A 4 -18.17 13.85 15.74
C PHE A 4 -17.60 13.08 14.54
N SER A 5 -17.30 11.78 14.69
CA SER A 5 -16.82 10.97 13.57
C SER A 5 -17.94 10.71 12.58
N SER A 6 -17.78 11.19 11.34
CA SER A 6 -18.73 10.93 10.26
C SER A 6 -18.64 9.46 9.85
N ARG A 7 -19.77 8.76 9.86
CA ARG A 7 -19.87 7.33 9.57
C ARG A 7 -19.97 7.09 8.07
N GLY A 8 -19.18 6.15 7.56
CA GLY A 8 -19.41 5.54 6.26
C GLY A 8 -20.72 4.73 6.22
N PRO A 9 -21.14 4.30 5.02
CA PRO A 9 -20.37 4.33 3.77
C PRO A 9 -20.66 5.56 2.89
N SER A 10 -19.79 5.80 1.90
CA SER A 10 -20.13 6.65 0.75
C SER A 10 -21.18 5.95 -0.14
N TYR A 11 -21.90 6.70 -0.97
CA TYR A 11 -22.98 6.23 -1.86
C TYR A 11 -22.58 5.09 -2.83
N ASP A 12 -21.28 4.75 -2.94
CA ASP A 12 -20.69 3.72 -3.80
C ASP A 12 -20.27 2.42 -3.08
N GLY A 13 -20.48 2.31 -1.76
CA GLY A 13 -20.17 1.10 -0.99
C GLY A 13 -18.73 0.97 -0.47
N ARG A 14 -17.90 2.02 -0.60
CA ARG A 14 -16.52 2.01 -0.08
C ARG A 14 -16.44 2.20 1.45
N THR A 15 -15.58 1.41 2.10
CA THR A 15 -15.26 1.52 3.54
C THR A 15 -14.52 2.82 3.85
N LYS A 16 -15.03 3.60 4.82
CA LYS A 16 -14.40 4.82 5.36
C LYS A 16 -14.61 4.86 6.88
N PRO A 17 -13.66 5.41 7.68
CA PRO A 17 -12.44 6.12 7.28
C PRO A 17 -11.30 5.17 6.83
N GLU A 18 -10.37 5.68 6.01
CA GLU A 18 -9.29 4.87 5.44
C GLU A 18 -8.16 4.58 6.44
N ILE A 19 -7.80 5.50 7.32
CA ILE A 19 -6.79 5.29 8.39
C ILE A 19 -7.24 6.08 9.62
N CYS A 20 -7.02 5.56 10.83
CA CYS A 20 -7.24 6.30 12.07
C CYS A 20 -5.91 6.62 12.76
N ALA A 21 -5.52 7.91 12.74
CA ALA A 21 -4.48 8.41 13.63
C ALA A 21 -5.08 8.91 14.96
N ARG A 22 -4.34 8.76 16.05
CA ARG A 22 -4.74 9.05 17.44
C ARG A 22 -5.32 10.48 17.57
N GLY A 23 -6.65 10.59 17.61
CA GLY A 23 -7.39 11.86 17.70
C GLY A 23 -7.94 12.18 19.09
N VAL A 24 -7.50 11.49 20.14
CA VAL A 24 -7.96 11.69 21.54
C VAL A 24 -6.75 11.97 22.42
N SER A 25 -6.79 13.08 23.16
CA SER A 25 -5.69 13.56 24.03
C SER A 25 -4.36 13.79 23.30
N THR A 26 -4.41 14.44 22.13
CA THR A 26 -3.18 14.88 21.43
C THR A 26 -2.71 16.20 22.03
N ARG A 27 -1.47 16.20 22.53
CA ARG A 27 -0.83 17.39 23.09
C ARG A 27 -0.49 18.34 21.94
N CYS A 28 -1.18 19.46 21.82
CA CYS A 28 -0.99 20.47 20.80
C CYS A 28 -0.61 21.82 21.43
N ALA A 29 -0.03 22.72 20.62
CA ALA A 29 0.25 24.07 21.08
C ALA A 29 -1.05 24.76 21.51
N ASP A 30 -1.02 25.43 22.64
CA ASP A 30 -2.17 26.15 23.18
C ASP A 30 -2.38 27.46 22.40
N PRO A 31 -3.52 27.66 21.71
CA PRO A 31 -3.77 28.89 20.97
C PRO A 31 -3.92 30.14 21.86
N TYR A 32 -4.07 29.95 23.17
CA TYR A 32 -4.21 31.02 24.17
C TYR A 32 -2.98 31.17 25.06
N ASN A 33 -1.99 30.28 24.93
CA ASN A 33 -0.73 30.37 25.65
C ASN A 33 0.43 30.04 24.71
N LEU A 34 1.18 31.08 24.32
CA LEU A 34 2.29 30.99 23.37
C LEU A 34 3.44 30.05 23.78
N ALA A 35 3.51 29.65 25.06
CA ALA A 35 4.46 28.66 25.58
C ALA A 35 3.75 27.41 26.17
N GLY A 36 2.42 27.35 26.04
CA GLY A 36 1.57 26.32 26.61
C GLY A 36 1.32 25.18 25.65
N TYR A 37 1.09 23.99 26.22
CA TYR A 37 0.54 22.86 25.49
C TYR A 37 -0.81 22.52 26.11
N THR A 38 -1.81 22.31 25.26
CA THR A 38 -3.12 21.83 25.66
C THR A 38 -3.37 20.44 25.08
N TYR A 39 -4.39 19.76 25.58
CA TYR A 39 -4.83 18.49 25.03
C TYR A 39 -6.10 18.73 24.21
N ALA A 40 -6.05 18.39 22.93
CA ALA A 40 -7.19 18.48 22.03
C ALA A 40 -7.57 17.10 21.49
N SER A 41 -8.86 16.93 21.21
CA SER A 41 -9.41 15.72 20.61
C SER A 41 -10.21 16.10 19.36
N GLY A 42 -9.86 15.54 18.20
CA GLY A 42 -10.34 15.98 16.89
C GLY A 42 -9.79 15.12 15.75
N THR A 43 -10.61 14.79 14.75
CA THR A 43 -10.17 14.17 13.49
C THR A 43 -9.29 15.13 12.67
N SER A 44 -9.43 16.44 12.88
CA SER A 44 -8.55 17.47 12.30
C SER A 44 -7.10 17.47 12.83
N LEU A 45 -6.82 16.75 13.93
CA LEU A 45 -5.45 16.53 14.42
C LEU A 45 -4.79 15.30 13.77
N SER A 46 -5.60 14.38 13.24
CA SER A 46 -5.14 13.21 12.50
C SER A 46 -4.57 13.59 11.13
N THR A 47 -5.11 14.64 10.48
CA THR A 47 -4.67 15.12 9.16
C THR A 47 -3.20 15.59 9.12
N PRO A 48 -2.70 16.49 10.00
CA PRO A 48 -1.29 16.91 9.97
C PRO A 48 -0.32 15.78 10.39
N LEU A 49 -0.74 14.88 11.28
CA LEU A 49 0.05 13.71 11.66
C LEU A 49 0.28 12.76 10.48
N ILE A 50 -0.79 12.39 9.78
CA ILE A 50 -0.71 11.57 8.56
C ILE A 50 0.05 12.30 7.44
N GLY A 51 -0.11 13.63 7.32
CA GLY A 51 0.69 14.44 6.40
C GLY A 51 2.19 14.38 6.69
N GLY A 52 2.58 14.43 7.97
CA GLY A 52 3.97 14.25 8.40
C GLY A 52 4.49 12.83 8.16
N CYS A 53 3.67 11.81 8.43
CA CYS A 53 3.97 10.41 8.12
C CYS A 53 4.21 10.18 6.62
N ALA A 54 3.34 10.72 5.76
CA ALA A 54 3.49 10.64 4.31
C ALA A 54 4.77 11.35 3.84
N ALA A 55 5.11 12.50 4.44
CA ALA A 55 6.36 13.19 4.15
C ALA A 55 7.60 12.38 4.54
N LEU A 56 7.55 11.64 5.66
CA LEU A 56 8.64 10.73 6.07
C LEU A 56 8.80 9.56 5.09
N ILE A 57 7.71 8.94 4.67
CA ILE A 57 7.74 7.86 3.66
C ILE A 57 8.32 8.39 2.35
N LEU A 58 7.84 9.53 1.86
CA LEU A 58 8.36 10.18 0.64
C LEU A 58 9.83 10.61 0.77
N SER A 59 10.29 10.93 1.98
CA SER A 59 11.71 11.25 2.20
C SER A 59 12.59 10.00 2.13
N ALA A 60 12.07 8.84 2.51
CA ALA A 60 12.76 7.55 2.39
C ALA A 60 12.67 6.97 0.97
N HIS A 61 11.56 7.22 0.28
CA HIS A 61 11.27 6.77 -1.09
C HIS A 61 10.81 7.92 -1.98
N PRO A 62 11.72 8.80 -2.44
CA PRO A 62 11.39 9.92 -3.31
C PRO A 62 10.77 9.50 -4.65
N GLU A 63 10.99 8.26 -5.06
CA GLU A 63 10.47 7.65 -6.27
C GLU A 63 9.00 7.18 -6.15
N TRP A 64 8.46 7.05 -4.94
CA TRP A 64 7.09 6.59 -4.75
C TRP A 64 6.06 7.68 -5.09
N GLY A 65 5.03 7.30 -5.83
CA GLY A 65 3.87 8.15 -6.09
C GLY A 65 2.94 8.26 -4.88
N PRO A 66 2.03 9.25 -4.86
CA PRO A 66 1.07 9.42 -3.77
C PRO A 66 0.21 8.17 -3.49
N MET A 67 -0.06 7.37 -4.52
CA MET A 67 -0.83 6.13 -4.37
C MET A 67 -0.04 5.04 -3.67
N GLN A 68 1.24 4.87 -4.00
CA GLN A 68 2.15 3.93 -3.36
C GLN A 68 2.33 4.26 -1.89
N VAL A 69 2.56 5.55 -1.57
CA VAL A 69 2.65 6.01 -0.17
C VAL A 69 1.37 5.72 0.61
N ARG A 70 0.21 5.95 -0.01
CA ARG A 70 -1.09 5.63 0.60
C ARG A 70 -1.24 4.13 0.85
N GLU A 71 -0.95 3.31 -0.16
CA GLU A 71 -1.04 1.86 -0.07
C GLU A 71 -0.10 1.29 1.00
N ALA A 72 1.19 1.63 0.97
CA ALA A 72 2.16 1.22 1.97
C ALA A 72 1.71 1.58 3.39
N MET A 73 1.16 2.78 3.58
CA MET A 73 0.65 3.23 4.88
C MET A 73 -0.61 2.47 5.34
N MET A 74 -1.48 2.07 4.40
CA MET A 74 -2.68 1.28 4.70
C MET A 74 -2.33 -0.18 5.01
N MET A 75 -1.55 -0.81 4.13
CA MET A 75 -1.22 -2.25 4.19
C MET A 75 -0.31 -2.61 5.38
N THR A 76 0.33 -1.62 5.99
CA THR A 76 1.17 -1.79 7.19
C THR A 76 0.52 -1.27 8.46
N ALA A 77 -0.72 -0.76 8.39
CA ALA A 77 -1.44 -0.31 9.56
C ALA A 77 -1.92 -1.48 10.41
N SER A 78 -2.15 -1.22 11.71
CA SER A 78 -2.39 -2.24 12.73
C SER A 78 -3.63 -3.12 12.51
N GLN A 79 -4.53 -2.77 11.59
CA GLN A 79 -5.71 -3.54 11.21
C GLN A 79 -5.78 -3.79 9.69
N ALA A 80 -4.64 -3.83 9.01
CA ALA A 80 -4.59 -4.04 7.57
C ALA A 80 -5.30 -5.34 7.10
N SER A 81 -5.29 -6.40 7.92
CA SER A 81 -5.97 -7.66 7.62
C SER A 81 -7.47 -7.69 7.95
N SER A 82 -7.98 -6.73 8.72
CA SER A 82 -9.39 -6.67 9.12
C SER A 82 -9.82 -5.23 9.44
N PRO A 83 -9.90 -4.36 8.40
CA PRO A 83 -10.32 -2.98 8.60
C PRO A 83 -11.80 -2.93 9.01
N ASP A 84 -12.13 -2.03 9.94
CA ASP A 84 -13.49 -1.85 10.43
C ASP A 84 -14.00 -0.42 10.21
N ASN A 85 -15.29 -0.19 10.49
CA ASN A 85 -15.90 1.13 10.34
C ASN A 85 -15.64 2.08 11.52
N ASP A 86 -14.96 1.62 12.58
CA ASP A 86 -14.67 2.40 13.78
C ASP A 86 -13.25 3.00 13.78
N TYR A 87 -12.30 2.31 13.14
CA TYR A 87 -10.86 2.58 13.13
C TYR A 87 -10.22 2.47 11.73
N GLY A 88 -10.96 2.10 10.69
CA GLY A 88 -10.43 1.93 9.33
C GLY A 88 -9.35 0.86 9.30
N TRP A 89 -8.21 1.16 8.67
CA TRP A 89 -7.05 0.25 8.60
C TRP A 89 -6.20 0.23 9.89
N GLY A 90 -6.60 0.97 10.92
CA GLY A 90 -5.89 1.02 12.21
C GLY A 90 -4.81 2.10 12.30
N ILE A 91 -3.84 1.90 13.19
CA ILE A 91 -2.73 2.83 13.44
C ILE A 91 -1.62 2.54 12.41
N PRO A 92 -1.18 3.53 11.63
CA PRO A 92 -0.13 3.33 10.63
C PRO A 92 1.23 3.09 11.29
N ASP A 93 1.93 2.05 10.85
CA ASP A 93 3.33 1.80 11.21
C ASP A 93 4.25 2.35 10.11
N ILE A 94 4.85 3.50 10.36
CA ILE A 94 5.67 4.19 9.35
C ILE A 94 6.98 3.45 9.08
N TRP A 95 7.50 2.73 10.06
CA TRP A 95 8.71 1.95 9.85
C TRP A 95 8.41 0.77 8.93
N ALA A 96 7.31 0.07 9.17
CA ALA A 96 6.84 -0.98 8.27
C ALA A 96 6.46 -0.42 6.88
N ALA A 97 5.84 0.76 6.80
CA ALA A 97 5.48 1.40 5.53
C ALA A 97 6.70 1.76 4.68
N ILE A 98 7.80 2.21 5.29
CA ILE A 98 9.07 2.45 4.59
C ILE A 98 9.67 1.12 4.09
N GLN A 99 9.49 0.02 4.81
CA GLN A 99 9.96 -1.30 4.37
C GLN A 99 8.96 -2.04 3.48
N TYR A 100 7.85 -1.39 3.08
CA TYR A 100 6.80 -2.04 2.32
C TYR A 100 7.27 -2.34 0.90
N SER A 101 7.18 -3.61 0.52
CA SER A 101 7.41 -4.04 -0.86
C SER A 101 6.07 -4.08 -1.57
N PHE A 102 5.93 -3.32 -2.64
CA PHE A 102 4.80 -3.48 -3.54
C PHE A 102 4.98 -4.78 -4.29
N TYR A 103 4.09 -5.74 -4.05
CA TYR A 103 4.00 -6.92 -4.90
C TYR A 103 3.48 -6.47 -6.26
N LEU A 104 4.40 -6.34 -7.22
CA LEU A 104 4.08 -5.95 -8.58
C LEU A 104 3.88 -7.23 -9.39
N THR A 105 2.66 -7.50 -9.86
CA THR A 105 2.40 -8.62 -10.76
C THR A 105 3.36 -8.56 -11.94
N GLY A 106 4.08 -9.66 -12.20
CA GLY A 106 5.16 -9.74 -13.17
C GLY A 106 6.58 -9.55 -12.60
N ASP A 107 6.74 -9.03 -11.38
CA ASP A 107 8.00 -9.03 -10.63
C ASP A 107 8.08 -10.28 -9.73
N VAL A 108 8.28 -11.44 -10.36
CA VAL A 108 8.35 -12.73 -9.66
C VAL A 108 9.63 -12.89 -8.83
N THR A 109 10.62 -12.01 -9.04
CA THR A 109 11.83 -11.96 -8.20
C THR A 109 11.67 -11.06 -6.97
N ASN A 110 10.58 -10.27 -6.90
CA ASN A 110 10.21 -9.38 -5.81
C ASN A 110 11.33 -8.36 -5.48
N ASN A 111 11.93 -7.78 -6.51
CA ASN A 111 13.00 -6.78 -6.40
C ASN A 111 12.52 -5.34 -6.68
N GLY A 112 11.23 -5.16 -6.92
CA GLY A 112 10.55 -3.90 -7.24
C GLY A 112 10.56 -3.52 -8.72
N VAL A 113 11.12 -4.33 -9.63
CA VAL A 113 11.28 -3.99 -11.05
C VAL A 113 11.01 -5.17 -11.98
N ILE A 114 9.99 -5.05 -12.85
CA ILE A 114 9.73 -6.02 -13.92
C ILE A 114 10.80 -5.92 -15.00
N ASN A 115 11.56 -6.99 -15.21
CA ASN A 115 12.62 -7.05 -16.22
C ASN A 115 12.87 -8.49 -16.74
N VAL A 116 13.98 -8.70 -17.44
CA VAL A 116 14.34 -10.01 -18.03
C VAL A 116 14.56 -11.08 -16.99
N ALA A 117 15.02 -10.73 -15.78
CA ALA A 117 15.19 -11.68 -14.69
C ALA A 117 13.87 -12.37 -14.33
N ASP A 118 12.75 -11.64 -14.39
CA ASP A 118 11.41 -12.16 -14.10
C ASP A 118 10.91 -13.12 -15.19
N ILE A 119 11.20 -12.82 -16.46
CA ILE A 119 10.96 -13.73 -17.58
C ILE A 119 11.74 -15.05 -17.38
N VAL A 120 13.03 -14.94 -17.05
CA VAL A 120 13.88 -16.11 -16.83
C VAL A 120 13.38 -16.93 -15.65
N TYR A 121 12.97 -16.28 -14.56
CA TYR A 121 12.40 -16.93 -13.40
C TYR A 121 11.13 -17.71 -13.76
N LEU A 122 10.18 -17.10 -14.49
CA LEU A 122 8.95 -17.80 -14.93
C LEU A 122 9.25 -18.99 -15.86
N ILE A 123 10.23 -18.85 -16.76
CA ILE A 123 10.67 -19.96 -17.61
C ILE A 123 11.25 -21.10 -16.76
N ASP A 124 12.08 -20.77 -15.78
CA ASP A 124 12.69 -21.77 -14.90
C ASP A 124 11.63 -22.48 -14.05
N TYR A 125 10.65 -21.74 -13.51
CA TYR A 125 9.50 -22.29 -12.81
C TYR A 125 8.66 -23.23 -13.69
N LEU A 126 8.24 -22.77 -14.87
CA LEU A 126 7.32 -23.50 -15.75
C LEU A 126 7.96 -24.72 -16.42
N PHE A 127 9.25 -24.62 -16.81
CA PHE A 127 9.87 -25.61 -17.69
C PHE A 127 11.09 -26.31 -17.10
N LYS A 128 11.67 -25.80 -16.01
CA LYS A 128 12.91 -26.35 -15.44
C LYS A 128 12.79 -26.78 -13.97
N GLY A 129 11.59 -26.73 -13.41
CA GLY A 129 11.35 -27.12 -12.01
C GLY A 129 11.93 -26.14 -10.98
N GLY A 130 12.05 -24.87 -11.35
CA GLY A 130 12.43 -23.79 -10.45
C GLY A 130 11.39 -23.54 -9.35
N PRO A 131 11.72 -22.69 -8.36
CA PRO A 131 10.79 -22.34 -7.28
C PRO A 131 9.54 -21.61 -7.83
N SER A 132 8.38 -21.83 -7.20
CA SER A 132 7.16 -21.08 -7.53
C SER A 132 7.29 -19.61 -7.13
N PRO A 133 6.65 -18.68 -7.85
CA PRO A 133 6.49 -17.30 -7.40
C PRO A 133 5.85 -17.24 -6.00
N ASN A 134 6.26 -16.26 -5.20
CA ASN A 134 5.70 -16.02 -3.87
C ASN A 134 5.48 -14.52 -3.64
N PRO A 135 4.24 -14.02 -3.65
CA PRO A 135 2.99 -14.77 -3.84
C PRO A 135 2.82 -15.41 -5.24
N LEU A 136 2.02 -16.48 -5.33
CA LEU A 136 1.78 -17.21 -6.57
C LEU A 136 1.25 -16.30 -7.69
N TYR A 137 0.33 -15.40 -7.35
CA TYR A 137 -0.28 -14.48 -8.31
C TYR A 137 0.70 -13.54 -9.00
N LEU A 138 1.93 -13.36 -8.48
CA LEU A 138 2.95 -12.56 -9.16
C LEU A 138 3.31 -13.11 -10.55
N GLY A 139 3.11 -14.40 -10.77
CA GLY A 139 3.38 -15.03 -12.06
C GLY A 139 2.23 -14.99 -13.06
N ASP A 140 1.02 -14.63 -12.62
CA ASP A 140 -0.20 -14.56 -13.44
C ASP A 140 -0.40 -13.11 -13.91
N VAL A 141 0.26 -12.75 -15.01
CA VAL A 141 0.38 -11.34 -15.44
C VAL A 141 -0.81 -10.89 -16.27
N ASP A 142 -1.61 -11.83 -16.76
CA ASP A 142 -2.86 -11.56 -17.48
C ASP A 142 -4.13 -11.81 -16.64
N CYS A 143 -3.97 -12.20 -15.36
CA CYS A 143 -5.03 -12.44 -14.38
C CYS A 143 -6.03 -13.52 -14.81
N ASN A 144 -5.56 -14.55 -15.52
CA ASN A 144 -6.41 -15.65 -15.96
C ASN A 144 -6.52 -16.80 -14.93
N GLU A 145 -5.93 -16.62 -13.74
CA GLU A 145 -5.81 -17.58 -12.64
C GLU A 145 -4.86 -18.77 -12.90
N ASN A 146 -4.16 -18.78 -14.04
CA ASN A 146 -3.18 -19.82 -14.40
C ASN A 146 -1.84 -19.18 -14.74
N ILE A 147 -0.78 -19.69 -14.11
CA ILE A 147 0.59 -19.34 -14.48
C ILE A 147 1.03 -20.31 -15.56
N GLU A 148 1.14 -19.83 -16.80
CA GLU A 148 1.45 -20.62 -17.98
C GLU A 148 2.37 -19.90 -18.97
N SER A 149 2.62 -20.53 -20.13
CA SER A 149 3.50 -19.94 -21.16
C SER A 149 2.98 -18.62 -21.72
N GLY A 150 1.67 -18.35 -21.59
CA GLY A 150 1.04 -17.09 -21.94
C GLY A 150 1.62 -15.91 -21.15
N ASP A 151 1.86 -16.09 -19.85
CA ASP A 151 2.42 -15.06 -18.96
C ASP A 151 3.84 -14.66 -19.36
N VAL A 152 4.65 -15.64 -19.75
CA VAL A 152 6.01 -15.40 -20.26
C VAL A 152 5.95 -14.55 -21.54
N VAL A 153 5.04 -14.90 -22.47
CA VAL A 153 4.85 -14.15 -23.71
C VAL A 153 4.32 -12.74 -23.43
N TYR A 154 3.44 -12.61 -22.44
CA TYR A 154 2.90 -11.33 -22.01
C TYR A 154 4.01 -10.41 -21.50
N LEU A 155 4.86 -10.87 -20.58
CA LEU A 155 6.00 -10.07 -20.09
C LEU A 155 6.97 -9.67 -21.19
N ILE A 156 7.23 -10.56 -22.16
CA ILE A 156 8.05 -10.22 -23.33
C ILE A 156 7.40 -9.10 -24.15
N ASN A 157 6.08 -9.18 -24.38
CA ASN A 157 5.36 -8.15 -25.14
C ASN A 157 5.34 -6.81 -24.38
N TYR A 158 5.12 -6.84 -23.08
CA TYR A 158 5.17 -5.66 -22.22
C TYR A 158 6.55 -4.99 -22.28
N LEU A 159 7.63 -5.73 -21.99
CA LEU A 159 8.98 -5.18 -21.88
C LEU A 159 9.59 -4.75 -23.22
N PHE A 160 9.28 -5.47 -24.31
CA PHE A 160 10.01 -5.29 -25.58
C PHE A 160 9.15 -4.86 -26.76
N ARG A 161 7.81 -4.93 -26.65
CA ARG A 161 6.90 -4.65 -27.76
C ARG A 161 5.85 -3.59 -27.46
N GLY A 162 5.96 -2.90 -26.31
CA GLY A 162 5.01 -1.88 -25.90
C GLY A 162 3.61 -2.45 -25.62
N GLY A 163 3.55 -3.69 -25.14
CA GLY A 163 2.32 -4.32 -24.67
C GLY A 163 1.74 -3.64 -23.43
N PRO A 164 0.51 -4.02 -23.03
CA PRO A 164 -0.13 -3.51 -21.82
C PRO A 164 0.67 -3.87 -20.54
N GLU A 165 0.51 -3.05 -19.50
CA GLU A 165 1.03 -3.33 -18.16
C GLU A 165 0.35 -4.57 -17.56
N PRO A 166 1.08 -5.40 -16.79
CA PRO A 166 0.50 -6.52 -16.04
C PRO A 166 -0.67 -6.09 -15.15
N CYS A 167 -1.59 -7.03 -14.93
CA CYS A 167 -2.78 -6.76 -14.12
C CYS A 167 -2.45 -6.56 -12.63
N THR A 168 -3.42 -6.05 -11.86
CA THR A 168 -3.30 -5.86 -10.40
C THR A 168 -4.25 -6.80 -9.66
N HIS A 169 -3.76 -7.50 -8.64
CA HIS A 169 -4.54 -8.36 -7.74
C HIS A 169 -4.94 -7.65 -6.43
#